data_AF-A0AAW0IW76-F1
#
_entry.id   AF-A0AAW0IW76-F1
#
_cell.length_a   1.000
_cell.length_b   1.000
_cell.length_c   1.000
_cell.angle_alpha   90.00
_cell.angle_beta   90.00
_cell.angle_gamma   90.00
#
_symmetry.space_group_name_H-M   'P 1'
#
loop_
_entity.id
_entity.type
_entity.pdbx_description
1 polymer ?
#
loop_
_entity_poly.entity_id
_entity_poly.type
_entity_poly.pdbx_seq_one_letter_code
_entity_poly.pdbx_strand_id
1 'polypeptide(L)'
;MRQYMYFAIPSVRVLLIVNMLMASRISLSRSIHPLLKANQRTLPLYLSKQQYPKSYPCPLWSSSFSLCLQTLHKSTITNPTSFLSHSSFSCSSTPLSPSLPMEESIESNPLLQDFDFPPFDVVEAKHVRPGIRALLKKLEDDLLELERTPEKVKFLLRLGQSKPLYNAFKAIQECPDWNTLSDARKRIVESQIKEAILNGVSLEDDKRDQFNKIEQELERLSQKFDENVLDATKKFEKLITDKKEIDGLPATALGMAAQAAVSKGHENATAENGPWVITLDAPSFIAVMQHARNRSLREEVYRAYVTRASSGDLDNTSIIDQTLKLRLEKANLLNYKNYAEVSMATKMATVEKAKELLEKLRSASWNAAVQVFEI
;
A
#
# COMPACT_ATOMS: atom_id res chain seq x y z
N MET A 1 -52.11 -2.68 -9.05
CA MET A 1 -50.87 -2.09 -9.62
C MET A 1 -49.68 -2.76 -8.96
N ARG A 2 -49.09 -3.73 -9.66
CA ARG A 2 -47.78 -4.31 -9.37
C ARG A 2 -46.76 -3.50 -10.16
N GLN A 3 -45.67 -3.06 -9.56
CA GLN A 3 -44.44 -2.75 -10.29
C GLN A 3 -43.24 -3.17 -9.45
N TYR A 4 -42.49 -4.09 -10.04
CA TYR A 4 -41.30 -4.75 -9.52
C TYR A 4 -40.13 -3.76 -9.57
N MET A 5 -39.33 -3.71 -8.50
CA MET A 5 -37.99 -3.12 -8.53
C MET A 5 -36.98 -4.26 -8.37
N TYR A 6 -36.62 -4.87 -9.49
CA TYR A 6 -35.51 -5.82 -9.59
C TYR A 6 -34.20 -5.03 -9.49
N PHE A 7 -33.59 -5.00 -8.31
CA PHE A 7 -32.17 -4.67 -8.20
C PHE A 7 -31.37 -5.88 -8.69
N ALA A 8 -30.63 -5.69 -9.78
CA ALA A 8 -29.80 -6.71 -10.40
C ALA A 8 -28.78 -7.27 -9.38
N ILE A 9 -28.98 -8.53 -8.99
CA ILE A 9 -28.00 -9.31 -8.24
C ILE A 9 -26.85 -9.58 -9.22
N PRO A 10 -25.59 -9.18 -8.93
CA PRO A 10 -24.47 -9.55 -9.78
C PRO A 10 -24.42 -11.08 -9.88
N SER A 11 -24.30 -11.62 -11.10
CA SER A 11 -24.22 -13.06 -11.29
C SER A 11 -23.10 -13.66 -10.43
N VAL A 12 -23.27 -14.89 -9.93
CA VAL A 12 -22.28 -15.61 -9.11
C VAL A 12 -20.88 -15.61 -9.74
N ARG A 13 -20.79 -15.48 -11.07
CA ARG A 13 -19.55 -15.29 -11.83
C ARG A 13 -18.84 -13.96 -11.53
N VAL A 14 -19.56 -12.84 -11.47
CA VAL A 14 -18.99 -11.53 -11.12
C VAL A 14 -18.45 -11.56 -9.69
N LEU A 15 -19.19 -12.19 -8.77
CA LEU A 15 -18.77 -12.34 -7.38
C LEU A 15 -17.49 -13.21 -7.27
N LEU A 16 -17.38 -14.29 -8.04
CA LEU A 16 -16.18 -15.14 -8.08
C LEU A 16 -14.96 -14.44 -8.71
N ILE A 17 -15.18 -13.62 -9.74
CA ILE A 17 -14.10 -12.86 -10.41
C ILE A 17 -13.58 -11.77 -9.49
N VAL A 18 -14.47 -11.02 -8.81
CA VAL A 18 -14.07 -10.04 -7.79
C VAL A 18 -13.32 -10.71 -6.65
N ASN A 19 -13.76 -11.90 -6.21
CA ASN A 19 -13.09 -12.66 -5.15
C ASN A 19 -11.69 -13.14 -5.57
N MET A 20 -11.54 -13.61 -6.81
CA MET A 20 -10.25 -14.01 -7.38
C MET A 20 -9.30 -12.81 -7.58
N LEU A 21 -9.80 -11.65 -7.99
CA LEU A 21 -9.00 -10.43 -8.17
C LEU A 21 -8.55 -9.83 -6.83
N MET A 22 -9.44 -9.83 -5.82
CA MET A 22 -9.12 -9.39 -4.46
C MET A 22 -8.12 -10.34 -3.78
N ALA A 23 -8.34 -11.66 -3.87
CA ALA A 23 -7.40 -12.66 -3.33
C ALA A 23 -6.02 -12.56 -4.03
N SER A 24 -6.00 -12.27 -5.33
CA SER A 24 -4.75 -12.06 -6.09
C SER A 24 -4.03 -10.79 -5.68
N ARG A 25 -4.72 -9.66 -5.46
CA ARG A 25 -4.09 -8.41 -4.97
C ARG A 25 -3.57 -8.54 -3.52
N ILE A 26 -4.26 -9.30 -2.66
CA ILE A 26 -3.81 -9.61 -1.30
C ILE A 26 -2.61 -10.58 -1.30
N SER A 27 -2.57 -11.54 -2.24
CA SER A 27 -1.46 -12.48 -2.36
C SER A 27 -0.22 -11.87 -3.04
N LEU A 28 -0.39 -10.97 -4.01
CA LEU A 28 0.71 -10.27 -4.70
C LEU A 28 1.34 -9.16 -3.85
N SER A 29 0.58 -8.50 -2.98
CA SER A 29 1.15 -7.57 -1.99
C SER A 29 1.96 -8.27 -0.88
N ARG A 30 1.81 -9.59 -0.74
CA ARG A 30 2.57 -10.41 0.23
C ARG A 30 3.67 -11.28 -0.41
N SER A 31 3.74 -11.38 -1.72
CA SER A 31 4.65 -12.30 -2.40
C SER A 31 5.24 -11.70 -3.68
N ILE A 32 6.12 -10.71 -3.52
CA ILE A 32 7.09 -10.34 -4.56
C ILE A 32 8.48 -10.20 -3.92
N HIS A 33 9.24 -11.29 -3.97
CA HIS A 33 10.68 -11.27 -4.28
C HIS A 33 10.95 -12.40 -5.29
N PRO A 34 11.79 -12.18 -6.32
CA PRO A 34 11.65 -12.89 -7.59
C PRO A 34 12.44 -14.21 -7.62
N LEU A 35 11.74 -15.30 -7.95
CA LEU A 35 12.32 -16.46 -8.63
C LEU A 35 12.14 -16.25 -10.13
N LEU A 36 13.25 -16.07 -10.87
CA LEU A 36 13.51 -16.66 -12.19
C LEU A 36 14.85 -16.13 -12.75
N LYS A 37 15.91 -16.91 -12.56
CA LYS A 37 16.93 -17.19 -13.59
C LYS A 37 17.80 -18.36 -13.11
N ALA A 38 17.33 -19.57 -13.37
CA ALA A 38 18.19 -20.74 -13.44
C ALA A 38 18.15 -21.19 -14.90
N ASN A 39 19.23 -20.95 -15.63
CA ASN A 39 19.50 -21.70 -16.85
C ASN A 39 20.92 -22.24 -16.76
N GLN A 40 21.05 -23.49 -17.20
CA GLN A 40 22.10 -24.46 -16.94
C GLN A 40 23.50 -23.96 -17.30
N ARG A 41 24.51 -24.35 -16.50
CA ARG A 41 25.81 -24.86 -16.98
C ARG A 41 26.61 -25.51 -15.85
N THR A 42 27.23 -26.61 -16.21
CA THR A 42 27.96 -27.62 -15.44
C THR A 42 29.35 -27.18 -14.95
N LEU A 43 29.74 -27.75 -13.79
CA LEU A 43 31.04 -27.94 -13.07
C LEU A 43 32.36 -27.87 -13.90
N PRO A 44 33.57 -27.66 -13.29
CA PRO A 44 34.02 -28.33 -12.04
C PRO A 44 34.90 -27.57 -11.02
N LEU A 45 34.95 -28.23 -9.84
CA LEU A 45 35.86 -28.18 -8.69
C LEU A 45 37.25 -27.52 -8.87
N TYR A 46 37.62 -26.63 -7.94
CA TYR A 46 38.96 -26.61 -7.32
C TYR A 46 38.91 -25.91 -5.94
N LEU A 47 39.34 -26.63 -4.90
CA LEU A 47 39.57 -26.11 -3.55
C LEU A 47 40.89 -25.32 -3.52
N SER A 48 40.89 -24.10 -2.98
CA SER A 48 42.07 -23.58 -2.28
C SER A 48 41.67 -22.55 -1.21
N LYS A 49 42.35 -22.64 -0.06
CA LYS A 49 42.25 -21.71 1.08
C LYS A 49 42.79 -20.34 0.68
N GLN A 50 42.00 -19.28 0.85
CA GLN A 50 42.52 -17.92 1.00
C GLN A 50 41.93 -17.23 2.22
N GLN A 51 42.82 -16.71 3.06
CA GLN A 51 42.54 -15.90 4.24
C GLN A 51 41.79 -14.62 3.85
N TYR A 52 40.64 -14.37 4.47
CA TYR A 52 39.97 -13.07 4.41
C TYR A 52 40.56 -12.12 5.48
N PRO A 53 40.84 -10.85 5.15
CA PRO A 53 41.19 -9.85 6.15
C PRO A 53 39.96 -9.47 6.98
N LYS A 54 40.19 -9.19 8.26
CA LYS A 54 39.19 -8.80 9.28
C LYS A 54 38.36 -7.60 8.80
N SER A 55 37.03 -7.76 8.74
CA SER A 55 36.09 -6.66 8.55
C SER A 55 35.82 -5.93 9.88
N TYR A 56 35.87 -4.60 9.83
CA TYR A 56 35.42 -3.71 10.91
C TYR A 56 33.89 -3.71 11.02
N PRO A 57 33.31 -3.40 12.21
CA PRO A 57 31.87 -3.45 12.42
C PRO A 57 31.16 -2.23 11.81
N CYS A 58 30.29 -2.46 10.82
CA CYS A 58 29.30 -1.48 10.36
C CYS A 58 27.99 -1.68 11.14
N PRO A 59 27.36 -0.62 11.68
CA PRO A 59 26.06 -0.73 12.34
C PRO A 59 24.93 -0.80 11.30
N LEU A 60 24.30 -1.97 11.20
CA LEU A 60 23.12 -2.22 10.37
C LEU A 60 21.83 -1.87 11.14
N TRP A 61 21.46 -0.58 11.19
CA TRP A 61 20.08 -0.14 11.35
C TRP A 61 19.84 1.04 10.40
N SER A 62 19.44 0.73 9.17
CA SER A 62 18.93 1.71 8.20
C SER A 62 17.79 1.05 7.42
N SER A 63 16.58 1.56 7.64
CA SER A 63 15.38 1.27 6.88
C SER A 63 15.36 2.08 5.58
N SER A 64 16.36 1.88 4.73
CA SER A 64 16.49 2.58 3.43
C SER A 64 16.71 1.62 2.27
N PHE A 65 16.00 0.50 2.27
CA PHE A 65 15.93 -0.41 1.12
C PHE A 65 14.49 -0.48 0.59
N SER A 66 13.97 0.65 0.08
CA SER A 66 12.80 0.63 -0.80
C SER A 66 12.64 1.84 -1.74
N LEU A 67 13.66 2.67 -1.92
CA LEU A 67 13.65 3.75 -2.93
C LEU A 67 14.99 3.78 -3.69
N CYS A 68 15.20 2.80 -4.56
CA CYS A 68 16.22 2.92 -5.62
C CYS A 68 15.90 2.04 -6.85
N LEU A 69 14.65 2.02 -7.30
CA LEU A 69 14.25 1.33 -8.54
C LEU A 69 13.13 2.05 -9.31
N GLN A 70 13.18 3.39 -9.37
CA GLN A 70 12.29 4.19 -10.22
C GLN A 70 12.96 5.28 -11.07
N THR A 71 14.28 5.18 -11.29
CA THR A 71 14.97 6.06 -12.25
C THR A 71 15.92 5.25 -13.10
N LEU A 72 15.39 4.53 -14.10
CA LEU A 72 16.16 4.00 -15.22
C LEU A 72 15.19 3.65 -16.37
N HIS A 73 14.78 4.66 -17.15
CA HIS A 73 14.54 4.52 -18.61
C HIS A 73 14.28 5.89 -19.27
N LYS A 74 15.37 6.55 -19.62
CA LYS A 74 15.57 7.59 -20.66
C LYS A 74 17.09 7.84 -20.54
N SER A 75 17.97 7.52 -21.48
CA SER A 75 17.98 7.84 -22.90
C SER A 75 19.21 7.14 -23.51
N THR A 76 19.11 6.58 -24.72
CA THR A 76 20.29 6.37 -25.58
C THR A 76 19.83 6.16 -27.02
N ILE A 77 19.82 7.23 -27.82
CA ILE A 77 20.15 7.13 -29.26
C ILE A 77 21.03 8.32 -29.59
N THR A 78 22.21 7.97 -30.10
CA THR A 78 23.33 8.78 -30.53
C THR A 78 23.09 9.39 -31.92
N ASN A 79 23.39 10.67 -32.10
CA ASN A 79 23.60 11.26 -33.42
C ASN A 79 25.04 11.00 -33.89
N PRO A 80 25.25 10.90 -35.21
CA PRO A 80 26.40 11.53 -35.82
C PRO A 80 25.98 12.59 -36.86
N THR A 81 26.79 13.65 -36.88
CA THR A 81 26.84 14.78 -37.80
C THR A 81 27.02 14.37 -39.27
N SER A 82 26.42 15.09 -40.21
CA SER A 82 27.11 16.08 -41.08
C SER A 82 26.42 16.41 -42.43
N PHE A 83 26.64 17.68 -42.84
CA PHE A 83 26.65 18.28 -44.20
C PHE A 83 25.37 18.69 -44.95
N LEU A 84 25.34 20.02 -45.24
CA LEU A 84 24.99 20.77 -46.49
C LEU A 84 23.60 20.55 -47.10
N SER A 85 22.87 21.52 -47.68
CA SER A 85 23.09 22.88 -48.18
C SER A 85 21.74 23.40 -48.73
N HIS A 86 21.51 24.71 -48.80
CA HIS A 86 20.65 25.48 -49.76
C HIS A 86 19.22 24.97 -50.08
N SER A 87 18.15 25.74 -50.27
CA SER A 87 17.85 27.17 -50.38
C SER A 87 16.33 27.26 -50.65
N SER A 88 15.75 28.43 -50.36
CA SER A 88 14.74 29.14 -51.17
C SER A 88 13.32 28.58 -51.44
N PHE A 89 12.35 29.39 -50.99
CA PHE A 89 11.17 29.90 -51.72
C PHE A 89 9.86 29.11 -51.81
N SER A 90 8.80 29.83 -51.44
CA SER A 90 7.36 29.60 -51.66
C SER A 90 6.97 29.43 -53.14
N CYS A 91 5.98 28.58 -53.43
CA CYS A 91 4.64 29.03 -53.88
C CYS A 91 3.63 27.88 -54.07
N SER A 92 2.40 28.18 -53.68
CA SER A 92 1.07 27.60 -53.94
C SER A 92 0.85 26.49 -55.00
N SER A 93 0.10 25.45 -54.62
CA SER A 93 -1.14 24.99 -55.32
C SER A 93 -1.85 23.87 -54.52
N THR A 94 -3.17 23.98 -54.40
CA THR A 94 -4.14 23.09 -53.70
C THR A 94 -4.51 21.83 -54.54
N PRO A 95 -5.43 20.94 -54.10
CA PRO A 95 -5.27 19.88 -53.10
C PRO A 95 -5.62 18.48 -53.67
N LEU A 96 -5.08 17.38 -53.13
CA LEU A 96 -5.70 16.06 -53.31
C LEU A 96 -5.53 15.22 -52.03
N SER A 97 -6.63 15.02 -51.31
CA SER A 97 -6.71 14.15 -50.14
C SER A 97 -6.68 12.67 -50.55
N PRO A 98 -6.04 11.81 -49.75
CA PRO A 98 -6.61 10.51 -49.44
C PRO A 98 -6.91 10.44 -47.94
N SER A 99 -8.19 10.24 -47.64
CA SER A 99 -8.79 10.04 -46.32
C SER A 99 -8.20 8.81 -45.60
N LEU A 100 -7.68 9.01 -44.39
CA LEU A 100 -7.44 7.95 -43.41
C LEU A 100 -8.78 7.52 -42.77
N PRO A 101 -9.04 6.21 -42.52
CA PRO A 101 -10.27 5.78 -41.88
C PRO A 101 -10.29 6.18 -40.40
N MET A 102 -11.46 6.63 -39.95
CA MET A 102 -11.80 7.03 -38.59
C MET A 102 -11.38 5.99 -37.53
N GLU A 103 -10.80 6.48 -36.42
CA GLU A 103 -10.78 5.77 -35.15
C GLU A 103 -12.23 5.54 -34.68
N GLU A 104 -12.68 4.29 -34.67
CA GLU A 104 -13.88 3.90 -33.91
C GLU A 104 -13.67 4.29 -32.45
N SER A 105 -14.59 5.08 -31.90
CA SER A 105 -14.57 5.52 -30.51
C SER A 105 -14.47 4.32 -29.57
N ILE A 106 -13.59 4.37 -28.57
CA ILE A 106 -13.37 3.27 -27.61
C ILE A 106 -14.68 2.81 -26.94
N GLU A 107 -15.64 3.73 -26.75
CA GLU A 107 -16.96 3.45 -26.16
C GLU A 107 -17.85 2.54 -27.02
N SER A 108 -17.68 2.53 -28.35
CA SER A 108 -18.44 1.65 -29.25
C SER A 108 -17.83 0.25 -29.37
N ASN A 109 -16.81 -0.08 -28.56
CA ASN A 109 -16.20 -1.40 -28.58
C ASN A 109 -17.22 -2.48 -28.13
N PRO A 110 -17.41 -3.56 -28.91
CA PRO A 110 -18.41 -4.59 -28.59
C PRO A 110 -18.14 -5.31 -27.26
N LEU A 111 -16.90 -5.29 -26.76
CA LEU A 111 -16.53 -5.88 -25.46
C LEU A 111 -16.94 -5.03 -24.25
N LEU A 112 -17.34 -3.77 -24.45
CA LEU A 112 -17.71 -2.84 -23.37
C LEU A 112 -19.22 -2.66 -23.21
N GLN A 113 -20.01 -3.28 -24.08
CA GLN A 113 -21.48 -3.22 -24.05
C GLN A 113 -22.04 -4.25 -23.05
N ASP A 114 -23.21 -3.97 -22.50
CA ASP A 114 -23.96 -4.94 -21.72
C ASP A 114 -24.64 -5.94 -22.67
N PHE A 115 -24.46 -7.24 -22.41
CA PHE A 115 -25.01 -8.30 -23.25
C PHE A 115 -25.55 -9.47 -22.43
N ASP A 116 -26.69 -10.03 -22.86
CA ASP A 116 -27.25 -11.26 -22.30
C ASP A 116 -26.45 -12.50 -22.74
N PHE A 117 -25.89 -12.46 -23.95
CA PHE A 117 -25.03 -13.49 -24.53
C PHE A 117 -23.82 -12.85 -25.24
N PRO A 118 -22.63 -13.48 -25.22
CA PRO A 118 -21.44 -12.86 -25.79
C PRO A 118 -21.57 -12.60 -27.30
N PRO A 119 -21.21 -11.39 -27.80
CA PRO A 119 -21.34 -11.00 -29.21
C PRO A 119 -20.20 -11.60 -30.07
N PHE A 120 -20.18 -12.93 -30.21
CA PHE A 120 -19.13 -13.65 -30.93
C PHE A 120 -19.05 -13.31 -32.43
N ASP A 121 -20.13 -12.79 -32.99
CA ASP A 121 -20.29 -12.39 -34.39
C ASP A 121 -19.66 -11.03 -34.71
N VAL A 122 -19.51 -10.14 -33.71
CA VAL A 122 -19.01 -8.77 -33.91
C VAL A 122 -17.60 -8.57 -33.33
N VAL A 123 -17.12 -9.50 -32.48
CA VAL A 123 -15.81 -9.38 -31.84
C VAL A 123 -14.69 -9.87 -32.77
N GLU A 124 -13.90 -8.93 -33.28
CA GLU A 124 -12.66 -9.17 -34.01
C GLU A 124 -11.42 -8.94 -33.13
N ALA A 125 -10.27 -9.47 -33.55
CA ALA A 125 -8.99 -9.31 -32.84
C ALA A 125 -8.60 -7.84 -32.57
N LYS A 126 -9.02 -6.92 -33.45
CA LYS A 126 -8.78 -5.47 -33.30
C LYS A 126 -9.50 -4.86 -32.09
N HIS A 127 -10.61 -5.46 -31.65
CA HIS A 127 -11.40 -4.99 -30.50
C HIS A 127 -10.81 -5.43 -29.15
N VAL A 128 -10.04 -6.52 -29.11
CA VAL A 128 -9.60 -7.17 -27.87
C VAL A 128 -8.68 -6.27 -27.05
N ARG A 129 -7.63 -5.73 -27.65
CA ARG A 129 -6.63 -4.96 -26.89
C ARG A 129 -7.19 -3.64 -26.33
N PRO A 130 -7.94 -2.82 -27.11
CA PRO A 130 -8.58 -1.61 -26.57
C PRO A 130 -9.69 -1.93 -25.57
N GLY A 131 -10.55 -2.93 -25.85
CA GLY A 131 -11.67 -3.30 -25.00
C GLY A 131 -11.24 -3.85 -23.65
N ILE A 132 -10.25 -4.76 -23.62
CA ILE A 132 -9.71 -5.29 -22.36
C ILE A 132 -9.01 -4.20 -21.55
N ARG A 133 -8.27 -3.27 -22.17
CA ARG A 133 -7.65 -2.14 -21.45
C ARG A 133 -8.68 -1.21 -20.83
N ALA A 134 -9.73 -0.86 -21.57
CA ALA A 134 -10.81 -0.01 -21.07
C ALA A 134 -11.62 -0.70 -19.96
N LEU A 135 -11.90 -2.00 -20.10
CA LEU A 135 -12.59 -2.79 -19.08
C LEU A 135 -11.76 -2.91 -17.80
N LEU A 136 -10.46 -3.19 -17.90
CA LEU A 136 -9.56 -3.24 -16.74
C LEU A 136 -9.48 -1.88 -16.05
N LYS A 137 -9.46 -0.78 -16.81
CA LYS A 137 -9.48 0.58 -16.26
C LYS A 137 -10.81 0.89 -15.55
N LYS A 138 -11.95 0.56 -16.16
CA LYS A 138 -13.28 0.74 -15.54
C LYS A 138 -13.41 -0.06 -14.25
N LEU A 139 -13.00 -1.33 -14.26
CA LEU A 139 -13.00 -2.17 -13.07
C LEU A 139 -12.04 -1.65 -11.98
N GLU A 140 -10.94 -1.00 -12.36
CA GLU A 140 -10.03 -0.34 -11.43
C GLU A 140 -10.67 0.94 -10.85
N ASP A 141 -11.37 1.73 -11.65
CA ASP A 141 -12.09 2.93 -11.21
C ASP A 141 -13.30 2.57 -10.31
N ASP A 142 -14.10 1.56 -10.66
CA ASP A 142 -15.21 1.04 -9.84
C ASP A 142 -14.70 0.47 -8.51
N LEU A 143 -13.53 -0.18 -8.54
CA LEU A 143 -12.85 -0.68 -7.34
C LEU A 143 -12.36 0.48 -6.47
N LEU A 144 -11.80 1.54 -7.06
CA LEU A 144 -11.36 2.74 -6.35
C LEU A 144 -12.53 3.52 -5.75
N GLU A 145 -13.69 3.54 -6.41
CA GLU A 145 -14.91 4.16 -5.89
C GLU A 145 -15.50 3.35 -4.73
N LEU A 146 -15.59 2.03 -4.87
CA LEU A 146 -15.96 1.13 -3.77
C LEU A 146 -14.98 1.24 -2.60
N GLU A 147 -13.68 1.44 -2.84
CA GLU A 147 -12.69 1.62 -1.78
C GLU A 147 -12.92 2.88 -0.93
N ARG A 148 -13.60 3.89 -1.47
CA ARG A 148 -13.83 5.20 -0.84
C ARG A 148 -15.18 5.31 -0.10
N THR A 149 -16.07 4.33 -0.22
CA THR A 149 -17.42 4.42 0.34
C THR A 149 -17.59 3.62 1.63
N PRO A 150 -18.43 4.09 2.58
CA PRO A 150 -18.78 3.32 3.78
C PRO A 150 -19.51 2.00 3.45
N GLU A 151 -20.05 1.88 2.23
CA GLU A 151 -20.65 0.64 1.72
C GLU A 151 -19.64 -0.49 1.58
N LYS A 152 -18.33 -0.18 1.43
CA LYS A 152 -17.25 -1.16 1.34
C LYS A 152 -17.26 -2.13 2.51
N VAL A 153 -17.26 -1.62 3.74
CA VAL A 153 -17.19 -2.45 4.95
C VAL A 153 -18.43 -3.33 5.03
N LYS A 154 -19.61 -2.76 4.76
CA LYS A 154 -20.88 -3.50 4.74
C LYS A 154 -20.88 -4.62 3.68
N PHE A 155 -20.35 -4.34 2.49
CA PHE A 155 -20.22 -5.33 1.42
C PHE A 155 -19.24 -6.45 1.80
N LEU A 156 -18.06 -6.10 2.34
CA LEU A 156 -17.05 -7.06 2.78
C LEU A 156 -17.58 -7.94 3.92
N LEU A 157 -18.32 -7.37 4.87
CA LEU A 157 -18.99 -8.13 5.94
C LEU A 157 -20.04 -9.08 5.36
N ARG A 158 -20.89 -8.62 4.45
CA ARG A 158 -21.89 -9.47 3.79
C ARG A 158 -21.23 -10.64 3.06
N LEU A 159 -20.12 -10.40 2.36
CA LEU A 159 -19.36 -11.42 1.66
C LEU A 159 -18.74 -12.43 2.63
N GLY A 160 -18.02 -11.93 3.65
CA GLY A 160 -17.35 -12.75 4.66
C GLY A 160 -18.29 -13.55 5.55
N GLN A 161 -19.53 -13.07 5.75
CA GLN A 161 -20.57 -13.71 6.57
C GLN A 161 -21.56 -14.54 5.73
N SER A 162 -21.28 -14.80 4.45
CA SER A 162 -22.16 -15.59 3.59
C SER A 162 -22.23 -17.05 4.06
N LYS A 163 -23.30 -17.41 4.78
CA LYS A 163 -23.58 -18.80 5.21
C LYS A 163 -23.54 -19.81 4.05
N PRO A 164 -24.09 -19.51 2.84
CA PRO A 164 -23.96 -20.42 1.70
C PRO A 164 -22.52 -20.69 1.29
N LEU A 165 -21.66 -19.66 1.20
CA LEU A 165 -20.25 -19.83 0.85
C LEU A 165 -19.49 -20.59 1.94
N TYR A 166 -19.72 -20.24 3.21
CA TYR A 166 -19.13 -20.93 4.35
C TYR A 166 -19.48 -22.42 4.38
N ASN A 167 -20.77 -22.76 4.19
CA ASN A 167 -21.22 -24.15 4.15
C ASN A 167 -20.65 -24.92 2.95
N ALA A 168 -20.49 -24.27 1.78
CA ALA A 168 -19.86 -24.89 0.62
C ALA A 168 -18.39 -25.23 0.89
N PHE A 169 -17.63 -24.33 1.52
CA PHE A 169 -16.24 -24.63 1.89
C PHE A 169 -16.14 -25.73 2.95
N LYS A 170 -17.04 -25.75 3.96
CA LYS A 170 -17.11 -26.85 4.93
C LYS A 170 -17.43 -28.19 4.25
N ALA A 171 -18.38 -28.22 3.32
CA ALA A 171 -18.71 -29.44 2.59
C ALA A 171 -17.52 -29.96 1.78
N ILE A 172 -16.70 -29.09 1.21
CA ILE A 172 -15.43 -29.49 0.55
C ILE A 172 -14.45 -30.10 1.56
N GLN A 173 -14.33 -29.50 2.75
CA GLN A 173 -13.46 -30.00 3.82
C GLN A 173 -13.92 -31.35 4.39
N GLU A 174 -15.22 -31.59 4.47
CA GLU A 174 -15.85 -32.80 5.00
C GLU A 174 -16.00 -33.92 3.94
N CYS A 175 -15.69 -33.62 2.67
CA CYS A 175 -15.79 -34.57 1.56
C CYS A 175 -14.78 -35.75 1.72
N PRO A 176 -15.16 -37.00 1.39
CA PRO A 176 -14.24 -38.15 1.41
C PRO A 176 -12.96 -37.94 0.59
N ASP A 177 -13.05 -37.17 -0.50
CA ASP A 177 -11.95 -36.89 -1.41
C ASP A 177 -11.01 -35.77 -0.92
N TRP A 178 -11.24 -35.19 0.26
CA TRP A 178 -10.42 -34.10 0.82
C TRP A 178 -8.92 -34.38 0.73
N ASN A 179 -8.52 -35.61 1.07
CA ASN A 179 -7.11 -36.00 1.08
C ASN A 179 -6.47 -36.03 -0.31
N THR A 180 -7.27 -36.13 -1.37
CA THR A 180 -6.81 -36.13 -2.78
C THR A 180 -6.57 -34.73 -3.34
N LEU A 181 -7.09 -33.67 -2.69
CA LEU A 181 -6.84 -32.29 -3.09
C LEU A 181 -5.37 -31.91 -2.91
N SER A 182 -4.86 -31.05 -3.78
CA SER A 182 -3.53 -30.47 -3.62
C SER A 182 -3.46 -29.59 -2.38
N ASP A 183 -2.27 -29.47 -1.80
CA ASP A 183 -2.03 -28.67 -0.58
C ASP A 183 -2.46 -27.21 -0.77
N ALA A 184 -2.27 -26.65 -1.96
CA ALA A 184 -2.72 -25.30 -2.29
C ALA A 184 -4.25 -25.17 -2.17
N ARG A 185 -5.02 -26.14 -2.68
CA ARG A 185 -6.49 -26.13 -2.58
C ARG A 185 -6.96 -26.33 -1.14
N LYS A 186 -6.33 -27.25 -0.40
CA LYS A 186 -6.62 -27.45 1.03
C LYS A 186 -6.41 -26.15 1.81
N ARG A 187 -5.28 -25.47 1.57
CA ARG A 187 -4.94 -24.20 2.22
C ARG A 187 -5.97 -23.10 1.92
N ILE A 188 -6.46 -23.01 0.68
CA ILE A 188 -7.52 -22.06 0.31
C ILE A 188 -8.77 -22.36 1.13
N VAL A 189 -9.26 -23.61 1.13
CA VAL A 189 -10.48 -23.99 1.84
C VAL A 189 -10.37 -23.69 3.34
N GLU A 190 -9.27 -24.11 3.99
CA GLU A 190 -9.02 -23.83 5.40
C GLU A 190 -8.96 -22.33 5.72
N SER A 191 -8.35 -21.54 4.83
CA SER A 191 -8.25 -20.09 5.01
C SER A 191 -9.62 -19.42 4.90
N GLN A 192 -10.42 -19.79 3.90
CA GLN A 192 -11.77 -19.23 3.74
C GLN A 192 -12.69 -19.56 4.92
N ILE A 193 -12.63 -20.80 5.44
CA ILE A 193 -13.41 -21.21 6.63
C ILE A 193 -12.97 -20.39 7.85
N LYS A 194 -11.66 -20.26 8.06
CA LYS A 194 -11.10 -19.49 9.18
C LYS A 194 -11.46 -18.00 9.09
N GLU A 195 -11.33 -17.39 7.93
CA GLU A 195 -11.68 -15.98 7.71
C GLU A 195 -13.18 -15.73 7.93
N ALA A 196 -14.05 -16.63 7.46
CA ALA A 196 -15.49 -16.51 7.70
C ALA A 196 -15.82 -16.55 9.21
N ILE A 197 -15.17 -17.43 9.98
CA ILE A 197 -15.31 -17.47 11.45
C ILE A 197 -14.85 -16.16 12.08
N LEU A 198 -13.68 -15.63 11.68
CA LEU A 198 -13.15 -14.37 12.19
C LEU A 198 -13.96 -13.14 11.75
N ASN A 199 -14.74 -13.26 10.67
CA ASN A 199 -15.72 -12.28 10.22
C ASN A 199 -17.09 -12.46 10.89
N GLY A 200 -17.23 -13.38 11.85
CA GLY A 200 -18.45 -13.55 12.64
C GLY A 200 -19.56 -14.34 11.95
N VAL A 201 -19.26 -15.19 10.94
CA VAL A 201 -20.28 -16.00 10.25
C VAL A 201 -21.09 -16.91 11.18
N SER A 202 -20.48 -17.30 12.31
CA SER A 202 -21.08 -18.18 13.32
C SER A 202 -21.86 -17.44 14.41
N LEU A 203 -21.93 -16.10 14.37
CA LEU A 203 -22.67 -15.32 15.34
C LEU A 203 -24.17 -15.31 15.03
N GLU A 204 -24.99 -15.41 16.08
CA GLU A 204 -26.45 -15.19 16.00
C GLU A 204 -26.76 -13.73 15.69
N ASP A 205 -27.96 -13.45 15.17
CA ASP A 205 -28.31 -12.17 14.55
C ASP A 205 -28.02 -10.94 15.43
N ASP A 206 -28.40 -10.96 16.71
CA ASP A 206 -28.15 -9.84 17.64
C ASP A 206 -26.65 -9.56 17.84
N LYS A 207 -25.84 -10.62 17.97
CA LYS A 207 -24.38 -10.52 18.14
C LYS A 207 -23.68 -10.15 16.83
N ARG A 208 -24.23 -10.60 15.70
CA ARG A 208 -23.74 -10.28 14.36
C ARG A 208 -23.95 -8.80 14.04
N ASP A 209 -25.09 -8.22 14.42
CA ASP A 209 -25.33 -6.80 14.25
C ASP A 209 -24.40 -5.94 15.11
N GLN A 210 -24.13 -6.35 16.35
CA GLN A 210 -23.11 -5.71 17.20
C GLN A 210 -21.72 -5.80 16.57
N PHE A 211 -21.32 -6.99 16.10
CA PHE A 211 -20.06 -7.20 15.40
C PHE A 211 -19.92 -6.28 14.18
N ASN A 212 -20.97 -6.17 13.36
CA ASN A 212 -20.95 -5.35 12.15
C ASN A 212 -20.81 -3.85 12.46
N LYS A 213 -21.46 -3.37 13.54
CA LYS A 213 -21.30 -1.98 14.01
C LYS A 213 -19.88 -1.72 14.50
N ILE A 214 -19.30 -2.67 15.25
CA ILE A 214 -17.91 -2.59 15.72
C ILE A 214 -16.94 -2.49 14.53
N GLU A 215 -17.09 -3.33 13.51
CA GLU A 215 -16.21 -3.31 12.33
C GLU A 215 -16.29 -2.00 11.54
N GLN A 216 -17.50 -1.45 11.37
CA GLN A 216 -17.69 -0.16 10.71
C GLN A 216 -17.03 0.98 11.49
N GLU A 217 -17.21 1.00 12.81
CA GLU A 217 -16.64 2.04 13.65
C GLU A 217 -15.11 1.92 13.74
N LEU A 218 -14.56 0.71 13.79
CA LEU A 218 -13.11 0.49 13.74
C LEU A 218 -12.48 1.00 12.44
N GLU A 219 -13.13 0.76 11.29
CA GLU A 219 -12.65 1.29 10.00
C GLU A 219 -12.68 2.82 10.00
N ARG A 220 -13.79 3.42 10.45
CA ARG A 220 -13.94 4.88 10.54
C ARG A 220 -12.88 5.51 11.45
N LEU A 221 -12.64 4.91 12.62
CA LEU A 221 -11.62 5.38 13.56
C LEU A 221 -10.20 5.23 13.01
N SER A 222 -9.92 4.15 12.26
CA SER A 222 -8.61 3.97 11.60
C SER A 222 -8.35 5.05 10.56
N GLN A 223 -9.34 5.34 9.70
CA GLN A 223 -9.23 6.41 8.70
C GLN A 223 -9.02 7.76 9.39
N LYS A 224 -9.81 8.06 10.43
CA LYS A 224 -9.67 9.32 11.17
C LYS A 224 -8.33 9.46 11.87
N PHE A 225 -7.80 8.36 12.42
CA PHE A 225 -6.46 8.33 13.03
C PHE A 225 -5.39 8.72 12.00
N ASP A 226 -5.42 8.12 10.82
CA ASP A 226 -4.44 8.36 9.74
C ASP A 226 -4.54 9.79 9.18
N GLU A 227 -5.75 10.29 8.96
CA GLU A 227 -6.01 11.69 8.59
C GLU A 227 -5.40 12.66 9.60
N ASN A 228 -5.68 12.46 10.89
CA ASN A 228 -5.15 13.31 11.95
C ASN A 228 -3.62 13.30 12.01
N VAL A 229 -2.98 12.14 11.81
CA VAL A 229 -1.51 12.02 11.75
C VAL A 229 -0.94 12.77 10.56
N LEU A 230 -1.57 12.65 9.38
CA LEU A 230 -1.16 13.34 8.17
C LEU A 230 -1.27 14.87 8.34
N ASP A 231 -2.41 15.35 8.85
CA ASP A 231 -2.67 16.76 9.06
C ASP A 231 -1.75 17.35 10.14
N ALA A 232 -1.51 16.63 11.24
CA ALA A 232 -0.57 17.06 12.27
C ALA A 232 0.87 17.16 11.74
N THR A 233 1.26 16.24 10.84
CA THR A 233 2.58 16.28 10.19
C THR A 233 2.70 17.47 9.24
N LYS A 234 1.64 17.80 8.49
CA LYS A 234 1.61 18.94 7.56
C LYS A 234 1.51 20.30 8.25
N LYS A 235 0.87 20.36 9.42
CA LYS A 235 0.59 21.61 10.14
C LYS A 235 1.84 22.29 10.70
N PHE A 236 2.87 21.52 11.05
CA PHE A 236 4.10 22.08 11.61
C PHE A 236 4.98 22.68 10.52
N GLU A 237 5.29 23.96 10.67
CA GLU A 237 6.23 24.69 9.84
C GLU A 237 7.10 25.57 10.72
N LYS A 238 8.42 25.41 10.63
CA LYS A 238 9.38 26.29 11.29
C LYS A 238 10.19 27.03 10.24
N LEU A 239 9.83 28.31 10.04
CA LEU A 239 10.60 29.22 9.21
C LEU A 239 11.86 29.64 9.94
N ILE A 240 13.02 29.49 9.28
CA ILE A 240 14.32 29.92 9.78
C ILE A 240 14.91 30.93 8.80
N THR A 241 15.27 32.10 9.31
CA THR A 241 15.91 33.18 8.55
C THR A 241 17.35 33.40 8.97
N ASP A 242 17.71 33.12 10.22
CA ASP A 242 19.10 33.20 10.69
C ASP A 242 19.87 31.95 10.28
N LYS A 243 20.89 32.15 9.44
CA LYS A 243 21.82 31.11 8.99
C LYS A 243 22.53 30.39 10.13
N LYS A 244 22.69 31.03 11.30
CA LYS A 244 23.32 30.37 12.46
C LYS A 244 22.45 29.27 13.05
N GLU A 245 21.13 29.36 12.93
CA GLU A 245 20.23 28.36 13.50
C GLU A 245 20.27 27.03 12.75
N ILE A 246 20.68 27.03 11.47
CA ILE A 246 20.81 25.84 10.62
C ILE A 246 22.24 25.27 10.54
N ASP A 247 23.15 25.72 11.41
CA ASP A 247 24.53 25.21 11.42
C ASP A 247 24.58 23.68 11.59
N GLY A 248 25.41 23.04 10.77
CA GLY A 248 25.59 21.59 10.70
C GLY A 248 24.68 20.87 9.70
N LEU A 249 23.57 21.47 9.23
CA LEU A 249 22.73 20.82 8.23
C LEU A 249 23.48 20.62 6.89
N PRO A 250 23.40 19.43 6.27
CA PRO A 250 24.06 19.18 4.98
C PRO A 250 23.37 19.96 3.86
N ALA A 251 24.12 20.23 2.78
CA ALA A 251 23.61 20.98 1.62
C ALA A 251 22.32 20.38 1.02
N THR A 252 22.18 19.06 1.06
CA THR A 252 20.96 18.35 0.62
C THR A 252 19.74 18.73 1.46
N ALA A 253 19.88 18.77 2.79
CA ALA A 253 18.81 19.18 3.70
C ALA A 253 18.46 20.66 3.54
N LEU A 254 19.46 21.52 3.37
CA LEU A 254 19.26 22.95 3.10
C LEU A 254 18.53 23.18 1.78
N GLY A 255 18.88 22.43 0.72
CA GLY A 255 18.16 22.48 -0.55
C GLY A 255 16.69 22.06 -0.42
N MET A 256 16.40 20.99 0.33
CA MET A 256 15.03 20.57 0.59
C MET A 256 14.24 21.61 1.39
N ALA A 257 14.83 22.16 2.45
CA ALA A 257 14.18 23.15 3.30
C ALA A 257 13.96 24.50 2.57
N ALA A 258 14.88 24.89 1.67
CA ALA A 258 14.69 26.05 0.80
C ALA A 258 13.57 25.80 -0.23
N GLN A 259 13.53 24.62 -0.85
CA GLN A 259 12.44 24.25 -1.76
C GLN A 259 11.07 24.23 -1.05
N ALA A 260 11.03 23.76 0.19
CA ALA A 260 9.84 23.84 1.03
C ALA A 260 9.45 25.31 1.29
N ALA A 261 10.41 26.18 1.58
CA ALA A 261 10.17 27.61 1.75
C ALA A 261 9.59 28.27 0.49
N VAL A 262 10.12 27.94 -0.70
CA VAL A 262 9.56 28.40 -1.99
C VAL A 262 8.10 27.97 -2.11
N SER A 263 7.77 26.71 -1.80
CA SER A 263 6.39 26.20 -1.88
C SER A 263 5.42 26.88 -0.90
N LYS A 264 5.96 27.58 0.11
CA LYS A 264 5.22 28.32 1.15
C LYS A 264 5.25 29.84 0.93
N GLY A 265 5.69 30.30 -0.25
CA GLY A 265 5.64 31.72 -0.65
C GLY A 265 6.95 32.48 -0.50
N HIS A 266 8.05 31.84 -0.13
CA HIS A 266 9.37 32.46 -0.07
C HIS A 266 10.14 32.25 -1.38
N GLU A 267 9.72 32.93 -2.46
CA GLU A 267 10.24 32.71 -3.83
C GLU A 267 11.76 32.88 -3.97
N ASN A 268 12.37 33.73 -3.14
CA ASN A 268 13.81 34.00 -3.15
C ASN A 268 14.62 33.01 -2.29
N ALA A 269 13.97 31.98 -1.73
CA ALA A 269 14.63 31.00 -0.88
C ALA A 269 15.66 30.18 -1.66
N THR A 270 16.89 30.14 -1.15
CA THR A 270 17.99 29.35 -1.72
C THR A 270 18.62 28.47 -0.65
N ALA A 271 19.29 27.39 -1.08
CA ALA A 271 20.00 26.52 -0.15
C ALA A 271 21.07 27.28 0.64
N GLU A 272 21.79 28.21 0.00
CA GLU A 272 22.92 28.92 0.59
C GLU A 272 22.53 30.07 1.53
N ASN A 273 21.45 30.79 1.22
CA ASN A 273 21.10 32.04 1.89
C ASN A 273 19.72 32.03 2.56
N GLY A 274 18.94 30.96 2.39
CA GLY A 274 17.61 30.84 2.96
C GLY A 274 16.60 31.80 2.33
N PRO A 275 15.45 32.03 2.97
CA PRO A 275 15.02 31.38 4.21
C PRO A 275 14.74 29.87 4.01
N TRP A 276 14.69 29.11 5.11
CA TRP A 276 14.46 27.67 5.11
C TRP A 276 13.20 27.34 5.90
N VAL A 277 12.39 26.38 5.43
CA VAL A 277 11.24 25.86 6.19
C VAL A 277 11.53 24.41 6.60
N ILE A 278 11.55 24.17 7.90
CA ILE A 278 11.65 22.84 8.50
C ILE A 278 10.24 22.29 8.74
N THR A 279 10.08 20.99 8.48
CA THR A 279 8.82 20.24 8.49
C THR A 279 9.00 18.92 9.25
N LEU A 280 7.91 18.19 9.50
CA LEU A 280 7.94 16.93 10.26
C LEU A 280 7.92 15.66 9.38
N ASP A 281 7.90 15.78 8.06
CA ASP A 281 8.13 14.62 7.19
C ASP A 281 9.53 14.06 7.40
N ALA A 282 9.66 12.74 7.24
CA ALA A 282 10.83 12.00 7.71
C ALA A 282 12.18 12.54 7.17
N PRO A 283 12.34 12.88 5.89
CA PRO A 283 13.59 13.47 5.39
C PRO A 283 14.02 14.74 6.12
N SER A 284 13.07 15.66 6.38
CA SER A 284 13.30 16.93 7.07
C SER A 284 13.62 16.71 8.55
N PHE A 285 12.77 15.95 9.25
CA PHE A 285 12.94 15.63 10.67
C PHE A 285 14.28 14.91 10.95
N ILE A 286 14.60 13.88 10.17
CA ILE A 286 15.81 13.08 10.36
C ILE A 286 17.06 13.94 10.17
N ALA A 287 17.08 14.80 9.14
CA ALA A 287 18.22 15.67 8.88
C ALA A 287 18.49 16.63 10.06
N VAL A 288 17.45 17.20 10.65
CA VAL A 288 17.58 18.04 11.85
C VAL A 288 18.14 17.25 13.02
N MET A 289 17.55 16.09 13.33
CA MET A 289 17.96 15.28 14.49
C MET A 289 19.39 14.75 14.37
N GLN A 290 19.86 14.45 13.16
CA GLN A 290 21.19 13.90 12.92
C GLN A 290 22.29 14.97 12.79
N HIS A 291 21.97 16.14 12.24
CA HIS A 291 23.01 17.07 11.77
C HIS A 291 22.94 18.48 12.36
N ALA A 292 21.77 18.95 12.81
CA ALA A 292 21.66 20.30 13.34
C ALA A 292 22.50 20.42 14.62
N ARG A 293 23.44 21.37 14.67
CA ARG A 293 24.27 21.62 15.85
C ARG A 293 23.51 22.37 16.93
N ASN A 294 22.55 23.22 16.52
CA ASN A 294 21.67 23.96 17.43
C ASN A 294 20.78 23.00 18.25
N ARG A 295 21.06 22.88 19.55
CA ARG A 295 20.33 22.00 20.48
C ARG A 295 18.88 22.44 20.66
N SER A 296 18.61 23.74 20.70
CA SER A 296 17.26 24.27 20.86
C SER A 296 16.39 23.94 19.65
N LEU A 297 16.96 24.02 18.44
CA LEU A 297 16.26 23.59 17.22
C LEU A 297 15.95 22.08 17.26
N ARG A 298 16.91 21.23 17.65
CA ARG A 298 16.65 19.79 17.81
C ARG A 298 15.56 19.53 18.85
N GLU A 299 15.57 20.23 19.98
CA GLU A 299 14.55 20.08 21.02
C GLU A 299 13.16 20.49 20.53
N GLU A 300 13.04 21.66 19.88
CA GLU A 300 11.77 22.16 19.36
C GLU A 300 11.17 21.19 18.32
N VAL A 301 11.97 20.76 17.35
CA VAL A 301 11.56 19.83 16.29
C VAL A 301 11.25 18.43 16.86
N TYR A 302 12.06 17.95 17.82
CA TYR A 302 11.78 16.70 18.51
C TYR A 302 10.45 16.74 19.25
N ARG A 303 10.21 17.77 20.06
CA ARG A 303 8.96 17.94 20.82
C ARG A 303 7.77 17.99 19.87
N ALA A 304 7.85 18.78 18.81
CA ALA A 304 6.79 18.86 17.80
C ALA A 304 6.50 17.49 17.17
N TYR A 305 7.54 16.68 16.87
CA TYR A 305 7.38 15.36 16.28
C TYR A 305 6.72 14.34 17.22
N VAL A 306 7.09 14.32 18.51
CA VAL A 306 6.56 13.35 19.50
C VAL A 306 5.18 13.74 20.06
N THR A 307 4.75 14.99 19.88
CA THR A 307 3.39 15.46 20.24
C THR A 307 2.48 15.63 19.03
N ARG A 308 2.79 14.98 17.90
CA ARG A 308 1.90 15.00 16.74
C ARG A 308 0.58 14.30 17.07
N ALA A 309 -0.52 14.89 16.61
CA ALA A 309 -1.86 14.35 16.74
C ALA A 309 -2.23 13.96 18.19
N SER A 310 -1.80 14.76 19.17
CA SER A 310 -2.01 14.48 20.61
C SER A 310 -2.72 15.61 21.37
N SER A 311 -3.28 16.60 20.66
CA SER A 311 -4.02 17.71 21.26
C SER A 311 -4.90 18.43 20.24
N GLY A 312 -5.90 19.16 20.73
CA GLY A 312 -6.85 19.92 19.91
C GLY A 312 -7.67 19.03 18.97
N ASP A 313 -8.04 19.57 17.80
CA ASP A 313 -8.91 18.89 16.83
C ASP A 313 -8.28 17.64 16.18
N LEU A 314 -6.96 17.49 16.31
CA LEU A 314 -6.18 16.38 15.75
C LEU A 314 -5.79 15.34 16.81
N ASP A 315 -6.32 15.43 18.04
CA ASP A 315 -5.98 14.50 19.13
C ASP A 315 -6.48 13.08 18.84
N ASN A 316 -5.54 12.13 18.78
CA ASN A 316 -5.80 10.72 18.59
C ASN A 316 -5.92 9.92 19.90
N THR A 317 -5.77 10.54 21.07
CA THR A 317 -5.82 9.83 22.36
C THR A 317 -7.16 9.10 22.55
N SER A 318 -8.27 9.82 22.39
CA SER A 318 -9.62 9.23 22.52
C SER A 318 -9.96 8.23 21.41
N ILE A 319 -9.41 8.44 20.20
CA ILE A 319 -9.55 7.50 19.07
C ILE A 319 -8.86 6.18 19.39
N ILE A 320 -7.67 6.20 19.99
CA ILE A 320 -6.96 5.00 20.44
C ILE A 320 -7.77 4.28 21.52
N ASP A 321 -8.25 5.00 22.54
CA ASP A 321 -9.02 4.41 23.64
C ASP A 321 -10.27 3.68 23.12
N GLN A 322 -11.02 4.34 22.25
CA GLN A 322 -12.21 3.75 21.64
C GLN A 322 -11.86 2.56 20.74
N THR A 323 -10.76 2.64 19.98
CA THR A 323 -10.27 1.54 19.15
C THR A 323 -9.92 0.31 20.00
N LEU A 324 -9.23 0.50 21.12
CA LEU A 324 -8.85 -0.59 22.03
C LEU A 324 -10.08 -1.22 22.69
N LYS A 325 -11.06 -0.41 23.12
CA LYS A 325 -12.34 -0.88 23.64
C LYS A 325 -13.08 -1.76 22.62
N LEU A 326 -13.26 -1.26 21.40
CA LEU A 326 -13.95 -1.97 20.33
C LEU A 326 -13.22 -3.27 19.92
N ARG A 327 -11.88 -3.26 19.90
CA ARG A 327 -11.07 -4.47 19.65
C ARG A 327 -11.27 -5.54 20.73
N LEU A 328 -11.42 -5.15 22.00
CA LEU A 328 -11.73 -6.08 23.09
C LEU A 328 -13.15 -6.64 22.96
N GLU A 329 -14.14 -5.77 22.68
CA GLU A 329 -15.53 -6.19 22.44
C GLU A 329 -15.62 -7.18 21.26
N LYS A 330 -14.94 -6.90 20.14
CA LYS A 330 -14.81 -7.81 19.00
C LYS A 330 -14.23 -9.17 19.42
N ALA A 331 -13.14 -9.17 20.18
CA ALA A 331 -12.51 -10.40 20.63
C ALA A 331 -13.45 -11.25 21.48
N ASN A 332 -14.16 -10.62 22.41
CA ASN A 332 -15.13 -11.30 23.27
C ASN A 332 -16.31 -11.87 22.47
N LEU A 333 -16.83 -11.14 21.46
CA LEU A 333 -17.87 -11.67 20.57
C LEU A 333 -17.42 -12.93 19.83
N LEU A 334 -16.16 -12.98 19.43
CA LEU A 334 -15.54 -14.13 18.76
C LEU A 334 -15.03 -15.21 19.74
N ASN A 335 -15.32 -15.09 21.04
CA ASN A 335 -14.90 -15.99 22.11
C ASN A 335 -13.36 -16.07 22.33
N TYR A 336 -12.65 -14.98 22.07
CA TYR A 336 -11.23 -14.81 22.43
C TYR A 336 -11.10 -13.92 23.67
N LYS A 337 -10.02 -14.08 24.44
CA LYS A 337 -9.82 -13.31 25.69
C LYS A 337 -9.37 -11.86 25.43
N ASN A 338 -8.73 -11.62 24.29
CA ASN A 338 -8.19 -10.33 23.90
C ASN A 338 -7.96 -10.28 22.38
N TYR A 339 -7.76 -9.08 21.84
CA TYR A 339 -7.56 -8.88 20.40
C TYR A 339 -6.25 -9.48 19.87
N ALA A 340 -5.22 -9.64 20.72
CA ALA A 340 -3.97 -10.27 20.28
C ALA A 340 -4.21 -11.74 19.89
N GLU A 341 -5.06 -12.47 20.61
CA GLU A 341 -5.44 -13.84 20.25
C GLU A 341 -6.18 -13.90 18.90
N VAL A 342 -7.12 -12.98 18.66
CA VAL A 342 -7.80 -12.84 17.35
C VAL A 342 -6.77 -12.60 16.23
N SER A 343 -5.81 -11.69 16.46
CA SER A 343 -4.74 -11.36 15.51
C SER A 343 -3.81 -12.55 15.23
N MET A 344 -3.56 -13.41 16.23
CA MET A 344 -2.71 -14.59 16.10
C MET A 344 -3.39 -15.75 15.37
N ALA A 345 -4.73 -15.80 15.32
CA ALA A 345 -5.46 -16.87 14.64
C ALA A 345 -5.07 -17.05 13.16
N THR A 346 -4.60 -15.98 12.50
CA THR A 346 -4.14 -15.95 11.10
C THR A 346 -2.62 -15.88 10.93
N LYS A 347 -1.85 -15.92 12.03
CA LYS A 347 -0.38 -15.83 12.01
C LYS A 347 0.26 -17.18 12.37
N MET A 348 1.55 -17.31 12.08
CA MET A 348 2.33 -18.48 12.52
C MET A 348 2.57 -18.47 14.04
N ALA A 349 2.65 -17.27 14.63
CA ALA A 349 2.95 -17.09 16.05
C ALA A 349 1.70 -17.23 16.93
N THR A 350 1.92 -17.64 18.18
CA THR A 350 0.99 -17.42 19.29
C THR A 350 1.43 -16.19 20.08
N VAL A 351 0.57 -15.67 20.96
CA VAL A 351 0.93 -14.55 21.85
C VAL A 351 2.15 -14.90 22.72
N GLU A 352 2.22 -16.13 23.22
CA GLU A 352 3.34 -16.61 24.02
C GLU A 352 4.64 -16.68 23.21
N LYS A 353 4.61 -17.27 22.01
CA LYS A 353 5.80 -17.38 21.16
C LYS A 353 6.30 -16.02 20.67
N ALA A 354 5.39 -15.08 20.41
CA ALA A 354 5.76 -13.71 20.09
C ALA A 354 6.48 -13.04 21.28
N LYS A 355 5.94 -13.18 22.51
CA LYS A 355 6.56 -12.63 23.73
C LYS A 355 7.91 -13.27 24.02
N GLU A 356 8.03 -14.59 23.89
CA GLU A 356 9.29 -15.32 24.07
C GLU A 356 10.38 -14.80 23.13
N LEU A 357 10.06 -14.66 21.84
CA LEU A 357 10.99 -14.13 20.85
C LEU A 357 11.39 -12.68 21.18
N LEU A 358 10.42 -11.82 21.50
CA LEU A 358 10.69 -10.42 21.85
C LEU A 358 11.56 -10.31 23.09
N GLU A 359 11.32 -11.12 24.13
CA GLU A 359 12.11 -11.10 25.35
C GLU A 359 13.53 -11.61 25.12
N LYS A 360 13.71 -12.64 24.29
CA LYS A 360 15.03 -13.11 23.86
C LYS A 360 15.81 -12.00 23.15
N LEU A 361 15.18 -11.27 22.24
CA LEU A 361 15.81 -10.16 21.51
C LEU A 361 16.08 -8.96 22.44
N ARG A 362 15.15 -8.63 23.34
CA ARG A 362 15.30 -7.55 24.32
C ARG A 362 16.49 -7.83 25.24
N SER A 363 16.57 -9.05 25.79
CA SER A 363 17.67 -9.48 26.66
C SER A 363 19.03 -9.43 25.94
N ALA A 364 19.10 -9.91 24.69
CA ALA A 364 20.33 -9.87 23.92
C ALA A 364 20.76 -8.44 23.52
N SER A 365 19.80 -7.54 23.29
CA SER A 365 20.06 -6.17 22.84
C SER A 365 20.35 -5.19 23.99
N TRP A 366 19.94 -5.51 25.22
CA TRP A 366 19.96 -4.56 26.34
C TRP A 366 21.37 -4.01 26.64
N ASN A 367 22.34 -4.90 26.85
CA ASN A 367 23.69 -4.48 27.24
C ASN A 367 24.37 -3.64 26.14
N ALA A 368 24.15 -4.00 24.87
CA ALA A 368 24.65 -3.22 23.74
C ALA A 368 24.02 -1.82 23.69
N ALA A 369 22.71 -1.70 23.96
CA ALA A 369 22.04 -0.40 24.02
C ALA A 369 22.54 0.47 25.17
N VAL A 370 22.78 -0.11 26.36
CA VAL A 370 23.39 0.61 27.50
C VAL A 370 24.79 1.10 27.14
N GLN A 371 25.61 0.24 26.52
CA GLN A 371 26.97 0.63 26.11
C GLN A 371 26.96 1.78 25.08
N VAL A 372 26.02 1.79 24.13
CA VAL A 372 25.87 2.89 23.16
C VAL A 372 25.43 4.20 23.84
N PHE A 373 24.68 4.13 24.94
CA PHE A 373 24.27 5.31 25.69
C PHE A 373 25.41 5.93 26.51
N GLU A 374 26.36 5.11 26.97
CA GLU A 374 27.52 5.57 27.75
C GLU A 374 28.62 6.23 26.89
N ILE A 375 28.64 5.94 25.58
CA ILE A 375 29.55 6.53 24.58
C ILE A 375 28.92 7.82 24.03
#